data_AF-A0A8E1QZD5-F1
#
_entry.id   AF-A0A8E1QZD5-F1
#
_cell.length_a   1.000
_cell.length_b   1.000
_cell.length_c   1.000
_cell.angle_alpha   90.00
_cell.angle_beta   90.00
_cell.angle_gamma   90.00
#
_symmetry.space_group_name_H-M   'P 1'
#
loop_
_entity.id
_entity.type
_entity.pdbx_description
1 polymer ?
#
loop_
_entity_poly.entity_id
_entity_poly.type
_entity_poly.pdbx_seq_one_letter_code
_entity_poly.pdbx_strand_id
1 'polypeptide(L)'
;MNTFAQTPMLKATRLNGLKAENSMKFETSNRVNLKKANSTNKVKAQAAPEGTTKSYYADYGESVTQVGLMQRLHVKNDIVFGNDGTVSIPNMFLSTIVGEGIYLKGTYDESTKEITIENNQEIYNQDGISLFVCKMDAETGEPLTSSSFKLSLDPESGIYYSAEGEYLTAFITNGSQTEIYTYCTELYYYPAELFPEAVSHKYTYSDYYGNSKSATVDIVNLGDICYIKSLMPEYPEAWMIGMFEGDNIIVSSYGVASDDTALLFGTTTDFVDDCTFTYSSSSDSYTSESGIELTDYFYYPGDSQNDEGYYFSGSCKNMTITGKSTTAISNVENSNKDVVATEYFDLSGRRISNAAQGVSIMVSKYADGTSKAIKIMK
;
A
#
# COMPACT_ATOMS: atom_id res chain seq x y z
N MET A 1 13.96 5.49 16.82
CA MET A 1 13.27 6.79 16.97
C MET A 1 12.06 6.71 16.08
N ASN A 2 10.88 6.59 16.70
CA ASN A 2 9.60 6.38 16.05
C ASN A 2 9.27 7.60 15.18
N THR A 3 9.12 7.39 13.88
CA THR A 3 8.57 8.38 12.95
C THR A 3 7.08 8.65 13.18
N PHE A 4 6.45 8.03 14.19
CA PHE A 4 5.09 8.31 14.67
C PHE A 4 5.00 9.52 15.61
N ALA A 5 6.11 10.19 15.94
CA ALA A 5 6.09 11.37 16.80
C ALA A 5 5.57 12.60 16.03
N GLN A 6 4.26 12.67 15.79
CA GLN A 6 3.49 13.92 15.70
C GLN A 6 1.96 13.77 15.57
N THR A 7 1.43 12.58 15.27
CA THR A 7 -0.03 12.38 15.19
C THR A 7 -0.55 11.70 16.46
N PRO A 8 -1.50 12.30 17.21
CA PRO A 8 -2.09 11.64 18.37
C PRO A 8 -2.85 10.38 17.94
N MET A 9 -2.57 9.26 18.61
CA MET A 9 -3.29 8.01 18.42
C MET A 9 -4.57 8.01 19.25
N LEU A 10 -5.63 7.41 18.74
CA LEU A 10 -6.94 7.34 19.38
C LEU A 10 -7.26 5.90 19.70
N LYS A 11 -7.67 5.65 20.96
CA LYS A 11 -8.00 4.31 21.42
C LYS A 11 -9.26 3.83 20.72
N ALA A 12 -9.14 2.71 20.03
CA ALA A 12 -10.24 1.97 19.43
C ALA A 12 -10.67 0.83 20.35
N THR A 13 -11.88 0.32 20.12
CA THR A 13 -12.26 -0.96 20.71
C THR A 13 -11.61 -2.12 19.96
N ARG A 14 -11.38 -3.22 20.67
CA ARG A 14 -10.98 -4.48 20.03
C ARG A 14 -12.14 -4.94 19.14
N LEU A 15 -11.85 -5.26 17.89
CA LEU A 15 -12.81 -5.94 17.01
C LEU A 15 -13.28 -7.24 17.67
N ASN A 16 -14.54 -7.27 18.12
CA ASN A 16 -15.20 -8.52 18.45
C ASN A 16 -15.66 -9.17 17.15
N GLY A 17 -14.89 -10.13 16.67
CA GLY A 17 -15.25 -10.89 15.47
C GLY A 17 -14.93 -10.14 14.18
N LEU A 18 -13.63 -10.03 13.85
CA LEU A 18 -13.26 -10.30 12.46
C LEU A 18 -14.10 -11.50 12.03
N LYS A 19 -14.97 -11.35 11.04
CA LYS A 19 -15.78 -12.46 10.54
C LYS A 19 -14.84 -13.65 10.38
N ALA A 20 -15.29 -14.85 10.73
CA ALA A 20 -14.44 -16.04 10.88
C ALA A 20 -13.51 -16.34 9.67
N GLU A 21 -13.69 -15.65 8.55
CA GLU A 21 -12.86 -15.63 7.34
C GLU A 21 -11.55 -14.82 7.47
N ASN A 22 -11.45 -13.79 8.33
CA ASN A 22 -10.26 -12.92 8.51
C ASN A 22 -9.53 -13.09 9.86
N SER A 23 -9.92 -14.08 10.67
CA SER A 23 -9.20 -14.37 11.91
C SER A 23 -7.78 -14.91 11.63
N MET A 24 -6.78 -14.48 12.40
CA MET A 24 -5.44 -15.07 12.31
C MET A 24 -5.50 -16.57 12.57
N LYS A 25 -4.82 -17.36 11.74
CA LYS A 25 -4.71 -18.81 11.94
C LYS A 25 -3.76 -19.17 13.08
N PHE A 26 -2.71 -18.37 13.27
CA PHE A 26 -1.66 -18.63 14.25
C PHE A 26 -1.49 -17.43 15.20
N GLU A 27 -1.04 -17.70 16.41
CA GLU A 27 -0.62 -16.65 17.33
C GLU A 27 0.66 -15.98 16.81
N THR A 28 0.66 -14.65 16.76
CA THR A 28 1.84 -13.85 16.40
C THR A 28 2.46 -13.24 17.65
N SER A 29 3.77 -13.10 17.65
CA SER A 29 4.51 -12.37 18.69
C SER A 29 3.91 -10.98 18.89
N ASN A 30 4.02 -10.45 20.11
CA ASN A 30 3.68 -9.05 20.33
C ASN A 30 4.58 -8.15 19.50
N ARG A 31 4.04 -7.01 19.05
CA ARG A 31 4.81 -6.01 18.31
C ARG A 31 6.06 -5.62 19.09
N VAL A 32 7.22 -5.99 18.56
CA VAL A 32 8.52 -5.65 19.14
C VAL A 32 8.98 -4.30 18.62
N ASN A 33 9.52 -3.45 19.50
CA ASN A 33 10.11 -2.15 19.14
C ASN A 33 11.46 -2.34 18.42
N LEU A 34 11.42 -2.74 17.15
CA LEU A 34 12.59 -2.84 16.29
C LEU A 34 13.05 -1.45 15.84
N LYS A 35 14.37 -1.21 15.83
CA LYS A 35 14.90 0.05 15.30
C LYS A 35 15.01 -0.07 13.78
N LYS A 36 14.62 0.99 13.07
CA LYS A 36 14.81 1.08 11.62
C LYS A 36 16.26 0.73 11.25
N ALA A 37 16.39 -0.10 10.23
CA ALA A 37 17.65 -0.61 9.75
C ALA A 37 18.57 0.52 9.26
N ASN A 38 19.85 0.34 9.51
CA ASN A 38 20.98 1.20 9.23
C ASN A 38 22.19 0.30 8.90
N SER A 39 23.35 0.90 8.62
CA SER A 39 24.53 0.13 8.20
C SER A 39 25.03 -0.93 9.21
N THR A 40 24.62 -0.87 10.48
CA THR A 40 25.08 -1.80 11.54
C THR A 40 24.13 -2.96 11.83
N ASN A 41 22.83 -2.83 11.56
CA ASN A 41 21.80 -3.84 11.84
C ASN A 41 21.07 -4.36 10.59
N LYS A 42 21.28 -3.71 9.45
CA LYS A 42 20.79 -4.20 8.17
C LYS A 42 21.66 -5.36 7.73
N VAL A 43 21.05 -6.50 7.42
CA VAL A 43 21.74 -7.58 6.72
C VAL A 43 22.31 -7.00 5.43
N LYS A 44 23.57 -7.36 5.10
CA LYS A 44 24.22 -6.80 3.91
C LYS A 44 23.32 -7.07 2.70
N ALA A 45 22.85 -5.99 2.07
CA ALA A 45 22.16 -6.06 0.79
C ALA A 45 23.04 -6.87 -0.16
N GLN A 46 22.53 -8.00 -0.62
CA GLN A 46 23.16 -8.72 -1.71
C GLN A 46 22.61 -8.10 -2.98
N ALA A 47 23.53 -7.56 -3.79
CA ALA A 47 23.17 -7.09 -5.11
C ALA A 47 22.44 -8.23 -5.83
N ALA A 48 21.31 -7.92 -6.46
CA ALA A 48 20.63 -8.89 -7.29
C ALA A 48 21.62 -9.44 -8.34
N PRO A 49 21.54 -10.73 -8.69
CA PRO A 49 22.41 -11.35 -9.66
C PRO A 49 22.30 -10.63 -11.01
N GLU A 50 23.35 -10.69 -11.84
CA GLU A 50 23.21 -10.30 -13.24
C GLU A 50 22.16 -11.19 -13.92
N GLY A 51 21.17 -10.57 -14.55
CA GLY A 51 20.02 -11.29 -15.06
C GLY A 51 18.97 -10.40 -15.69
N THR A 52 17.80 -10.98 -15.91
CA THR A 52 16.63 -10.29 -16.46
C THR A 52 15.72 -9.86 -15.32
N THR A 53 15.48 -8.56 -15.21
CA THR A 53 14.45 -8.01 -14.31
C THR A 53 13.10 -8.05 -15.01
N LYS A 54 12.08 -8.58 -14.32
CA LYS A 54 10.68 -8.54 -14.74
C LYS A 54 9.84 -7.90 -13.64
N SER A 55 8.96 -6.99 -14.02
CA SER A 55 8.06 -6.31 -13.09
C SER A 55 6.76 -7.08 -12.93
N TYR A 56 6.34 -7.25 -11.69
CA TYR A 56 5.07 -7.86 -11.30
C TYR A 56 4.34 -6.95 -10.31
N TYR A 57 3.03 -7.15 -10.18
CA TYR A 57 2.26 -6.69 -9.05
C TYR A 57 1.94 -7.89 -8.17
N ALA A 58 2.19 -7.75 -6.86
CA ALA A 58 1.94 -8.81 -5.90
C ALA A 58 0.68 -8.54 -5.08
N ASP A 59 -0.15 -9.57 -4.97
CA ASP A 59 -1.33 -9.62 -4.11
C ASP A 59 -1.18 -10.83 -3.19
N TYR A 60 -1.44 -10.65 -1.89
CA TYR A 60 -1.33 -11.72 -0.90
C TYR A 60 -2.05 -11.39 0.40
N GLY A 61 -2.43 -12.45 1.12
CA GLY A 61 -2.80 -12.33 2.52
C GLY A 61 -1.58 -12.02 3.37
N GLU A 62 -1.68 -11.08 4.32
CA GLU A 62 -0.64 -10.71 5.28
C GLU A 62 -1.23 -10.64 6.69
N SER A 63 -0.57 -11.29 7.63
CA SER A 63 -0.93 -11.23 9.05
C SER A 63 -0.48 -9.90 9.64
N VAL A 64 -1.43 -9.01 9.93
CA VAL A 64 -1.19 -7.78 10.68
C VAL A 64 -1.18 -8.11 12.17
N THR A 65 -0.03 -7.90 12.82
CA THR A 65 0.24 -8.31 14.21
C THR A 65 -0.90 -7.95 15.16
N GLN A 66 -1.44 -8.96 15.85
CA GLN A 66 -2.54 -8.85 16.82
C GLN A 66 -3.87 -8.30 16.28
N VAL A 67 -3.94 -7.96 14.99
CA VAL A 67 -5.16 -7.52 14.31
C VAL A 67 -5.81 -8.71 13.62
N GLY A 68 -5.22 -9.27 12.58
CA GLY A 68 -5.92 -10.19 11.68
C GLY A 68 -5.14 -10.53 10.42
N LEU A 69 -5.67 -11.47 9.63
CA LEU A 69 -5.24 -11.64 8.25
C LEU A 69 -5.90 -10.55 7.40
N MET A 70 -5.09 -9.81 6.66
CA MET A 70 -5.49 -8.71 5.79
C MET A 70 -4.94 -8.95 4.38
N GLN A 71 -5.31 -8.11 3.42
CA GLN A 71 -4.90 -8.18 2.03
C GLN A 71 -3.88 -7.07 1.73
N ARG A 72 -2.68 -7.46 1.36
CA ARG A 72 -1.72 -6.55 0.74
C ARG A 72 -1.80 -6.74 -0.76
N LEU A 73 -2.15 -5.66 -1.46
CA LEU A 73 -2.60 -5.73 -2.84
C LEU A 73 -1.76 -4.83 -3.74
N HIS A 74 -1.62 -5.26 -4.98
CA HIS A 74 -1.05 -4.53 -6.11
C HIS A 74 0.30 -3.88 -5.81
N VAL A 75 1.15 -4.59 -5.05
CA VAL A 75 2.48 -4.10 -4.67
C VAL A 75 3.45 -4.38 -5.79
N LYS A 76 4.01 -3.32 -6.39
CA LYS A 76 5.00 -3.48 -7.45
C LYS A 76 6.25 -4.18 -6.92
N ASN A 77 6.65 -5.24 -7.62
CA ASN A 77 7.84 -6.03 -7.34
C ASN A 77 8.64 -6.27 -8.60
N ASP A 78 9.90 -5.86 -8.59
CA ASP A 78 10.85 -6.15 -9.66
C ASP A 78 11.64 -7.41 -9.30
N ILE A 79 11.26 -8.55 -9.89
CA ILE A 79 11.90 -9.86 -9.67
C ILE A 79 13.04 -10.02 -10.67
N VAL A 80 14.22 -10.39 -10.16
CA VAL A 80 15.41 -10.61 -10.99
C VAL A 80 15.64 -12.11 -11.18
N PHE A 81 15.66 -12.54 -12.45
CA PHE A 81 16.00 -13.90 -12.86
C PHE A 81 17.46 -13.92 -13.33
N GLY A 82 18.34 -14.44 -12.48
CA GLY A 82 19.77 -14.57 -12.72
C GLY A 82 20.11 -15.54 -13.86
N ASN A 83 21.19 -15.24 -14.59
CA ASN A 83 21.66 -16.09 -15.70
C ASN A 83 22.13 -17.49 -15.25
N ASP A 84 22.38 -17.68 -13.95
CA ASP A 84 22.80 -18.92 -13.30
C ASP A 84 21.63 -19.71 -12.69
N GLY A 85 20.39 -19.30 -12.93
CA GLY A 85 19.19 -19.91 -12.37
C GLY A 85 18.81 -19.39 -10.97
N THR A 86 19.55 -18.44 -10.41
CA THR A 86 19.16 -17.76 -9.17
C THR A 86 17.98 -16.80 -9.41
N VAL A 87 17.19 -16.56 -8.38
CA VAL A 87 16.09 -15.59 -8.38
C VAL A 87 16.23 -14.68 -7.17
N SER A 88 15.96 -13.39 -7.36
CA SER A 88 15.86 -12.40 -6.28
C SER A 88 14.50 -11.72 -6.32
N ILE A 89 13.73 -11.88 -5.24
CA ILE A 89 12.41 -11.27 -5.04
C ILE A 89 12.55 -10.20 -3.95
N PRO A 90 12.05 -8.96 -4.14
CA PRO A 90 12.09 -7.97 -3.07
C PRO A 90 11.46 -8.49 -1.78
N ASN A 91 12.11 -8.23 -0.64
CA ASN A 91 11.56 -8.64 0.65
C ASN A 91 10.28 -7.86 0.98
N MET A 92 9.21 -8.60 1.25
CA MET A 92 7.92 -8.04 1.64
C MET A 92 7.79 -7.75 3.14
N PHE A 93 8.57 -8.43 3.99
CA PHE A 93 8.37 -8.40 5.43
C PHE A 93 9.01 -7.18 6.08
N LEU A 94 8.23 -6.45 6.86
CA LEU A 94 8.72 -5.35 7.70
C LEU A 94 9.56 -4.32 6.93
N SER A 95 9.14 -4.02 5.70
CA SER A 95 9.89 -3.19 4.75
C SER A 95 10.20 -1.78 5.29
N THR A 96 9.34 -1.22 6.15
CA THR A 96 9.55 0.08 6.80
C THR A 96 10.66 0.04 7.85
N ILE A 97 10.90 -1.15 8.43
CA ILE A 97 11.95 -1.41 9.42
C ILE A 97 13.23 -1.89 8.73
N VAL A 98 13.16 -2.95 7.93
CA VAL A 98 14.29 -3.61 7.27
C VAL A 98 14.90 -2.72 6.16
N GLY A 99 14.07 -1.86 5.57
CA GLY A 99 14.45 -0.96 4.49
C GLY A 99 14.52 -1.66 3.13
N GLU A 100 14.72 -0.84 2.09
CA GLU A 100 14.71 -1.28 0.70
C GLU A 100 15.99 -2.04 0.30
N GLY A 101 15.94 -2.78 -0.82
CA GLY A 101 17.12 -3.47 -1.37
C GLY A 101 17.56 -4.70 -0.58
N ILE A 102 16.67 -5.24 0.25
CA ILE A 102 16.77 -6.61 0.78
C ILE A 102 15.94 -7.50 -0.14
N TYR A 103 16.50 -8.63 -0.53
CA TYR A 103 15.87 -9.59 -1.44
C TYR A 103 15.82 -10.96 -0.78
N LEU A 104 14.71 -11.65 -0.97
CA LEU A 104 14.59 -13.07 -0.77
C LEU A 104 15.20 -13.78 -1.98
N LYS A 105 16.11 -14.69 -1.69
CA LYS A 105 16.76 -15.55 -2.68
C LYS A 105 15.93 -16.78 -2.96
N GLY A 106 16.02 -17.22 -4.20
CA GLY A 106 15.53 -18.51 -4.62
C GLY A 106 16.28 -19.03 -5.83
N THR A 107 15.77 -20.11 -6.38
CA THR A 107 16.21 -20.71 -7.64
C THR A 107 15.00 -20.96 -8.53
N TYR A 108 15.19 -20.83 -9.84
CA TYR A 108 14.16 -21.11 -10.83
C TYR A 108 14.48 -22.41 -11.56
N ASP A 109 13.52 -23.34 -11.56
CA ASP A 109 13.60 -24.60 -12.28
C ASP A 109 12.83 -24.49 -13.60
N GLU A 110 13.56 -24.49 -14.71
CA GLU A 110 12.98 -24.37 -16.05
C GLU A 110 12.13 -25.59 -16.46
N SER A 111 12.36 -26.75 -15.85
CA SER A 111 11.63 -27.99 -16.16
C SER A 111 10.27 -28.05 -15.47
N THR A 112 10.18 -27.57 -14.22
CA THR A 112 8.93 -27.53 -13.45
C THR A 112 8.24 -26.17 -13.51
N LYS A 113 8.93 -25.13 -14.00
CA LYS A 113 8.46 -23.74 -14.03
C LYS A 113 8.16 -23.19 -12.63
N GLU A 114 8.97 -23.59 -11.65
CA GLU A 114 8.81 -23.21 -10.25
C GLU A 114 9.96 -22.28 -9.81
N ILE A 115 9.63 -21.30 -8.96
CA ILE A 115 10.60 -20.59 -8.13
C ILE A 115 10.59 -21.24 -6.75
N THR A 116 11.75 -21.69 -6.27
CA THR A 116 11.94 -22.21 -4.92
C THR A 116 12.66 -21.16 -4.08
N ILE A 117 12.01 -20.64 -3.05
CA ILE A 117 12.58 -19.65 -2.13
C ILE A 117 13.44 -20.38 -1.08
N GLU A 118 14.65 -19.90 -0.84
CA GLU A 118 15.55 -20.45 0.17
C GLU A 118 14.97 -20.23 1.58
N ASN A 119 15.15 -21.20 2.48
CA ASN A 119 14.73 -21.06 3.87
C ASN A 119 15.82 -20.42 4.74
N ASN A 120 15.41 -19.96 5.93
CA ASN A 120 16.29 -19.40 6.96
C ASN A 120 17.08 -18.19 6.48
N GLN A 121 16.43 -17.33 5.68
CA GLN A 121 17.05 -16.11 5.17
C GLN A 121 16.94 -15.01 6.22
N GLU A 122 18.04 -14.69 6.90
CA GLU A 122 18.08 -13.55 7.82
C GLU A 122 17.87 -12.24 7.05
N ILE A 123 16.90 -11.44 7.48
CA ILE A 123 16.57 -10.13 6.88
C ILE A 123 16.90 -8.97 7.81
N TYR A 124 17.08 -9.23 9.10
CA TYR A 124 17.42 -8.22 10.10
C TYR A 124 18.14 -8.84 11.29
N ASN A 125 19.13 -8.14 11.84
CA ASN A 125 19.78 -8.55 13.08
C ASN A 125 20.15 -7.32 13.92
N GLN A 126 19.67 -7.26 15.16
CA GLN A 126 20.03 -6.22 16.10
C GLN A 126 19.97 -6.70 17.55
N ASP A 127 21.00 -6.36 18.35
CA ASP A 127 20.99 -6.48 19.80
C ASP A 127 20.62 -7.90 20.30
N GLY A 128 21.02 -8.94 19.55
CA GLY A 128 20.73 -10.35 19.85
C GLY A 128 19.35 -10.83 19.35
N ILE A 129 18.57 -9.96 18.73
CA ILE A 129 17.30 -10.29 18.07
C ILE A 129 17.53 -10.38 16.56
N SER A 130 17.05 -11.46 15.95
CA SER A 130 17.12 -11.69 14.51
C SER A 130 15.72 -11.91 13.94
N LEU A 131 15.49 -11.41 12.71
CA LEU A 131 14.36 -11.79 11.89
C LEU A 131 14.87 -12.62 10.72
N PHE A 132 14.25 -13.78 10.49
CA PHE A 132 14.54 -14.61 9.35
C PHE A 132 13.27 -15.10 8.67
N VAL A 133 13.35 -15.28 7.35
CA VAL A 133 12.26 -15.74 6.51
C VAL A 133 12.39 -17.23 6.27
N CYS A 134 11.31 -17.96 6.47
CA CYS A 134 11.25 -19.40 6.29
C CYS A 134 9.83 -19.82 5.88
N LYS A 135 9.71 -20.95 5.17
CA LYS A 135 8.43 -21.65 5.07
C LYS A 135 7.98 -22.07 6.47
N MET A 136 6.69 -21.92 6.77
CA MET A 136 6.10 -22.36 8.02
C MET A 136 5.32 -23.67 7.84
N ASP A 137 5.38 -24.52 8.86
CA ASP A 137 4.52 -25.69 8.98
C ASP A 137 3.09 -25.25 9.28
N ALA A 138 2.17 -25.58 8.37
CA ALA A 138 0.79 -25.12 8.44
C ALA A 138 -0.04 -25.76 9.57
N GLU A 139 0.45 -26.82 10.22
CA GLU A 139 -0.20 -27.49 11.33
C GLU A 139 0.31 -26.98 12.68
N THR A 140 1.63 -26.74 12.78
CA THR A 140 2.30 -26.43 14.05
C THR A 140 2.69 -24.96 14.20
N GLY A 141 2.83 -24.21 13.11
CA GLY A 141 3.34 -22.84 13.12
C GLY A 141 4.87 -22.74 13.23
N GLU A 142 5.57 -23.87 13.22
CA GLU A 142 7.03 -23.92 13.36
C GLU A 142 7.75 -23.67 12.01
N PRO A 143 8.99 -23.15 12.01
CA PRO A 143 9.77 -23.00 10.78
C PRO A 143 10.18 -24.35 10.18
N LEU A 144 9.87 -24.57 8.91
CA LEU A 144 10.25 -25.79 8.17
C LEU A 144 11.61 -25.62 7.51
N THR A 145 12.63 -26.24 8.11
CA THR A 145 14.00 -26.19 7.57
C THR A 145 14.27 -27.20 6.46
N SER A 146 13.44 -28.25 6.33
CA SER A 146 13.62 -29.35 5.37
C SER A 146 12.81 -29.20 4.07
N SER A 147 11.89 -28.25 3.99
CA SER A 147 11.04 -28.00 2.82
C SER A 147 10.97 -26.52 2.49
N SER A 148 11.21 -26.16 1.23
CA SER A 148 11.18 -24.77 0.78
C SER A 148 9.78 -24.30 0.40
N PHE A 149 9.58 -22.98 0.49
CA PHE A 149 8.41 -22.30 -0.09
C PHE A 149 8.56 -22.22 -1.61
N LYS A 150 7.46 -22.44 -2.33
CA LYS A 150 7.47 -22.48 -3.80
C LYS A 150 6.41 -21.57 -4.40
N LEU A 151 6.74 -21.00 -5.56
CA LEU A 151 5.82 -20.33 -6.46
C LEU A 151 5.78 -21.09 -7.78
N SER A 152 4.59 -21.49 -8.22
CA SER A 152 4.37 -22.15 -9.50
C SER A 152 3.99 -21.12 -10.56
N LEU A 153 4.53 -21.26 -11.78
CA LEU A 153 4.11 -20.44 -12.92
C LEU A 153 2.88 -21.05 -13.59
N ASP A 154 1.84 -20.25 -13.77
CA ASP A 154 0.85 -20.53 -14.81
C ASP A 154 1.42 -20.09 -16.17
N PRO A 155 1.70 -21.03 -17.11
CA PRO A 155 2.33 -20.71 -18.38
C PRO A 155 1.41 -19.92 -19.33
N GLU A 156 0.09 -19.94 -19.12
CA GLU A 156 -0.85 -19.22 -19.99
C GLU A 156 -0.90 -17.73 -19.66
N SER A 157 -1.02 -17.41 -18.36
CA SER A 157 -1.13 -16.03 -17.87
C SER A 157 0.22 -15.39 -17.52
N GLY A 158 1.26 -16.21 -17.29
CA GLY A 158 2.55 -15.75 -16.76
C GLY A 158 2.53 -15.41 -15.27
N ILE A 159 1.46 -15.74 -14.55
CA ILE A 159 1.29 -15.46 -13.12
C ILE A 159 2.05 -16.50 -12.30
N TYR A 160 2.86 -16.05 -11.35
CA TYR A 160 3.41 -16.93 -10.31
C TYR A 160 2.48 -16.96 -9.10
N TYR A 161 2.23 -18.13 -8.53
CA TYR A 161 1.37 -18.27 -7.36
C TYR A 161 1.88 -19.32 -6.36
N SER A 162 1.61 -19.12 -5.07
CA SER A 162 1.83 -20.13 -4.04
C SER A 162 0.67 -21.13 -3.98
N ALA A 163 0.93 -22.37 -3.58
CA ALA A 163 -0.15 -23.32 -3.31
C ALA A 163 -1.00 -22.89 -2.11
N GLU A 164 -2.27 -23.31 -2.09
CA GLU A 164 -3.18 -23.07 -0.96
C GLU A 164 -2.62 -23.70 0.33
N GLY A 165 -2.78 -23.00 1.45
CA GLY A 165 -2.32 -23.48 2.76
C GLY A 165 -0.80 -23.40 2.97
N GLU A 166 -0.06 -22.80 2.04
CA GLU A 166 1.35 -22.48 2.19
C GLU A 166 1.55 -21.11 2.85
N TYR A 167 2.55 -21.01 3.71
CA TYR A 167 2.87 -19.78 4.43
C TYR A 167 4.35 -19.46 4.34
N LEU A 168 4.64 -18.26 3.84
CA LEU A 168 5.97 -17.67 3.93
C LEU A 168 5.99 -16.76 5.14
N THR A 169 6.90 -16.99 6.07
CA THR A 169 6.81 -16.42 7.42
C THR A 169 8.09 -15.71 7.81
N ALA A 170 7.96 -14.52 8.38
CA ALA A 170 9.03 -13.87 9.11
C ALA A 170 8.96 -14.31 10.58
N PHE A 171 9.97 -15.05 11.01
CA PHE A 171 10.15 -15.47 12.40
C PHE A 171 11.07 -14.48 13.11
N ILE A 172 10.77 -14.21 14.38
CA ILE A 172 11.63 -13.47 15.29
C ILE A 172 12.29 -14.42 16.28
N THR A 173 13.59 -14.27 16.52
CA THR A 173 14.33 -15.09 17.48
C THR A 173 15.32 -14.27 18.29
N ASN A 174 15.51 -14.65 19.55
CA ASN A 174 16.59 -14.14 20.41
C ASN A 174 17.71 -15.18 20.64
N GLY A 175 17.72 -16.26 19.84
CA GLY A 175 18.61 -17.40 19.97
C GLY A 175 18.19 -18.46 20.99
N SER A 176 17.23 -18.17 21.87
CA SER A 176 16.66 -19.14 22.84
C SER A 176 15.21 -19.50 22.52
N GLN A 177 14.44 -18.54 22.01
CA GLN A 177 13.05 -18.70 21.61
C GLN A 177 12.88 -18.18 20.19
N THR A 178 11.93 -18.78 19.47
CA THR A 178 11.56 -18.40 18.11
C THR A 178 10.04 -18.31 18.05
N GLU A 179 9.53 -17.22 17.50
CA GLU A 179 8.10 -16.95 17.39
C GLU A 179 7.77 -16.46 15.99
N ILE A 180 6.52 -16.64 15.57
CA ILE A 180 6.00 -16.05 14.34
C ILE A 180 5.86 -14.54 14.57
N TYR A 181 6.51 -13.71 13.77
CA TYR A 181 6.25 -12.26 13.81
C TYR A 181 5.06 -11.92 12.90
N THR A 182 5.17 -12.27 11.62
CA THR A 182 4.12 -12.10 10.61
C THR A 182 4.30 -13.17 9.52
N TYR A 183 3.24 -13.43 8.76
CA TYR A 183 3.27 -14.37 7.64
C TYR A 183 2.45 -13.85 6.47
N CYS A 184 2.82 -14.31 5.28
CA CYS A 184 2.07 -14.12 4.06
C CYS A 184 1.55 -15.48 3.55
N THR A 185 0.38 -15.46 2.92
CA THR A 185 -0.24 -16.63 2.28
C THR A 185 -0.95 -16.19 0.99
N GLU A 186 -1.31 -17.16 0.14
CA GLU A 186 -1.99 -16.89 -1.14
C GLU A 186 -1.24 -15.85 -1.98
N LEU A 187 0.07 -16.04 -2.15
CA LEU A 187 0.90 -15.11 -2.91
C LEU A 187 0.63 -15.27 -4.40
N TYR A 188 0.28 -14.17 -5.05
CA TYR A 188 0.19 -14.05 -6.50
C TYR A 188 1.11 -12.94 -6.99
N TYR A 189 1.88 -13.19 -8.04
CA TYR A 189 2.68 -12.20 -8.76
C TYR A 189 2.19 -12.13 -10.20
N TYR A 190 1.39 -11.12 -10.48
CA TYR A 190 0.82 -10.85 -11.79
C TYR A 190 1.82 -10.05 -12.64
N PRO A 191 2.13 -10.46 -13.87
CA PRO A 191 2.95 -9.65 -14.77
C PRO A 191 2.39 -8.23 -14.90
N ALA A 192 3.25 -7.22 -14.77
CA ALA A 192 2.80 -5.82 -14.76
C ALA A 192 2.06 -5.41 -16.04
N GLU A 193 2.37 -6.06 -17.16
CA GLU A 193 1.73 -5.86 -18.47
C GLU A 193 0.27 -6.34 -18.55
N LEU A 194 -0.23 -7.09 -17.56
CA LEU A 194 -1.64 -7.47 -17.48
C LEU A 194 -2.54 -6.32 -17.04
N PHE A 195 -1.96 -5.25 -16.47
CA PHE A 195 -2.73 -4.14 -15.92
C PHE A 195 -2.66 -2.93 -16.85
N PRO A 196 -3.80 -2.25 -17.09
CA PRO A 196 -3.78 -0.94 -17.71
C PRO A 196 -3.06 0.05 -16.80
N GLU A 197 -2.62 1.17 -17.38
CA GLU A 197 -2.10 2.28 -16.58
C GLU A 197 -3.17 2.77 -15.59
N ALA A 198 -2.72 3.08 -14.37
CA ALA A 198 -3.60 3.66 -13.37
C ALA A 198 -4.02 5.07 -13.81
N VAL A 199 -5.30 5.39 -13.61
CA VAL A 199 -5.86 6.70 -13.91
C VAL A 199 -5.94 7.49 -12.61
N SER A 200 -5.35 8.68 -12.59
CA SER A 200 -5.41 9.57 -11.43
C SER A 200 -6.74 10.33 -11.36
N HIS A 201 -7.34 10.38 -10.19
CA HIS A 201 -8.59 11.08 -9.90
C HIS A 201 -8.42 12.05 -8.74
N LYS A 202 -9.12 13.19 -8.80
CA LYS A 202 -9.14 14.11 -7.67
C LYS A 202 -9.94 13.46 -6.54
N TYR A 203 -9.39 13.56 -5.35
CA TYR A 203 -9.95 12.98 -4.15
C TYR A 203 -10.12 14.04 -3.07
N THR A 204 -11.28 14.07 -2.41
CA THR A 204 -11.54 14.93 -1.26
C THR A 204 -12.12 14.13 -0.13
N TYR A 205 -11.75 14.46 1.09
CA TYR A 205 -12.23 13.80 2.30
C TYR A 205 -12.24 14.79 3.46
N SER A 206 -12.85 14.42 4.57
CA SER A 206 -12.67 15.10 5.85
C SER A 206 -11.73 14.27 6.70
N ASP A 207 -10.73 14.89 7.31
CA ASP A 207 -9.86 14.22 8.26
C ASP A 207 -10.60 13.93 9.58
N TYR A 208 -9.93 13.23 10.50
CA TYR A 208 -10.43 12.97 11.85
C TYR A 208 -10.98 14.23 12.54
N TYR A 209 -10.25 15.35 12.44
CA TYR A 209 -10.62 16.64 13.02
C TYR A 209 -11.78 17.35 12.30
N GLY A 210 -12.28 16.77 11.20
CA GLY A 210 -13.37 17.32 10.41
C GLY A 210 -12.93 18.38 9.40
N ASN A 211 -11.62 18.57 9.19
CA ASN A 211 -11.14 19.50 8.18
C ASN A 211 -11.25 18.85 6.81
N SER A 212 -11.76 19.61 5.83
CA SER A 212 -11.75 19.19 4.44
C SER A 212 -10.32 19.18 3.89
N LYS A 213 -9.95 18.07 3.25
CA LYS A 213 -8.66 17.81 2.61
C LYS A 213 -8.86 17.46 1.14
N SER A 214 -7.79 17.57 0.37
CA SER A 214 -7.75 17.17 -1.02
C SER A 214 -6.45 16.44 -1.33
N ALA A 215 -6.54 15.39 -2.12
CA ALA A 215 -5.45 14.56 -2.56
C ALA A 215 -5.77 13.98 -3.96
N THR A 216 -5.03 12.96 -4.34
CA THR A 216 -5.26 12.17 -5.55
C THR A 216 -5.35 10.71 -5.16
N VAL A 217 -6.21 9.96 -5.85
CA VAL A 217 -6.20 8.50 -5.84
C VAL A 217 -5.91 8.02 -7.25
N ASP A 218 -5.20 6.91 -7.38
CA ASP A 218 -4.98 6.26 -8.67
C ASP A 218 -5.84 5.01 -8.75
N ILE A 219 -6.54 4.81 -9.87
CA ILE A 219 -7.45 3.68 -10.05
C ILE A 219 -6.99 2.86 -11.26
N VAL A 220 -6.73 1.58 -11.03
CA VAL A 220 -6.57 0.58 -12.10
C VAL A 220 -7.91 -0.12 -12.26
N ASN A 221 -8.58 0.08 -13.39
CA ASN A 221 -9.87 -0.53 -13.68
C ASN A 221 -9.69 -1.76 -14.58
N LEU A 222 -10.21 -2.91 -14.14
CA LEU A 222 -10.12 -4.20 -14.83
C LEU A 222 -11.49 -4.70 -15.34
N GLY A 223 -12.47 -3.82 -15.45
CA GLY A 223 -13.86 -4.16 -15.79
C GLY A 223 -14.70 -4.28 -14.53
N ASP A 224 -14.81 -5.48 -13.98
CA ASP A 224 -15.69 -5.77 -12.83
C ASP A 224 -15.03 -5.42 -11.49
N ILE A 225 -13.69 -5.33 -11.45
CA ILE A 225 -12.91 -4.97 -10.26
C ILE A 225 -11.99 -3.79 -10.54
N CYS A 226 -11.58 -3.11 -9.48
CA CYS A 226 -10.55 -2.09 -9.54
C CYS A 226 -9.61 -2.13 -8.34
N TYR A 227 -8.37 -1.68 -8.53
CA TYR A 227 -7.47 -1.33 -7.45
C TYR A 227 -7.44 0.19 -7.28
N ILE A 228 -7.52 0.65 -6.03
CA ILE A 228 -7.54 2.07 -5.66
C ILE A 228 -6.33 2.34 -4.77
N LYS A 229 -5.39 3.12 -5.27
CA LYS A 229 -4.20 3.57 -4.54
C LYS A 229 -4.48 4.81 -3.72
N SER A 230 -3.85 4.92 -2.56
CA SER A 230 -3.79 6.16 -1.77
C SER A 230 -5.17 6.65 -1.29
N LEU A 231 -6.13 5.75 -1.06
CA LEU A 231 -7.44 6.11 -0.52
C LEU A 231 -7.32 6.71 0.90
N MET A 232 -6.26 6.33 1.64
CA MET A 232 -5.78 7.02 2.83
C MET A 232 -4.43 7.70 2.50
N PRO A 233 -4.40 9.03 2.26
CA PRO A 233 -3.22 9.71 1.72
C PRO A 233 -1.97 9.70 2.62
N GLU A 234 -2.12 9.39 3.90
CA GLU A 234 -1.01 9.13 4.83
C GLU A 234 -0.21 7.87 4.44
N TYR A 235 -0.83 6.97 3.66
CA TYR A 235 -0.26 5.73 3.13
C TYR A 235 -0.37 5.74 1.59
N PRO A 236 0.41 6.58 0.89
CA PRO A 236 0.24 6.82 -0.55
C PRO A 236 0.57 5.60 -1.43
N GLU A 237 1.26 4.61 -0.87
CA GLU A 237 1.61 3.35 -1.55
C GLU A 237 0.63 2.20 -1.27
N ALA A 238 -0.33 2.40 -0.36
CA ALA A 238 -1.33 1.39 -0.04
C ALA A 238 -2.41 1.31 -1.12
N TRP A 239 -2.79 0.08 -1.46
CA TRP A 239 -3.86 -0.22 -2.41
C TRP A 239 -4.99 -0.95 -1.71
N MET A 240 -6.21 -0.66 -2.16
CA MET A 240 -7.42 -1.36 -1.76
C MET A 240 -8.14 -1.87 -3.01
N ILE A 241 -8.84 -2.99 -2.88
CA ILE A 241 -9.65 -3.55 -3.98
C ILE A 241 -11.10 -3.11 -3.83
N GLY A 242 -11.71 -2.81 -4.97
CA GLY A 242 -13.15 -2.63 -5.08
C GLY A 242 -13.74 -3.41 -6.24
N MET A 243 -15.06 -3.60 -6.19
CA MET A 243 -15.86 -4.21 -7.23
C MET A 243 -16.92 -3.23 -7.72
N PHE A 244 -17.19 -3.23 -9.02
CA PHE A 244 -18.26 -2.43 -9.59
C PHE A 244 -19.60 -3.16 -9.45
N GLU A 245 -20.55 -2.53 -8.75
CA GLU A 245 -21.94 -2.97 -8.70
C GLU A 245 -22.84 -1.95 -9.40
N GLY A 246 -23.15 -2.22 -10.66
CA GLY A 246 -23.75 -1.21 -11.53
C GLY A 246 -22.77 -0.05 -11.73
N ASP A 247 -23.22 1.17 -11.42
CA ASP A 247 -22.36 2.36 -11.48
C ASP A 247 -21.60 2.61 -10.17
N ASN A 248 -21.85 1.86 -9.10
CA ASN A 248 -21.21 2.09 -7.80
C ASN A 248 -19.91 1.29 -7.67
N ILE A 249 -19.04 1.70 -6.75
CA ILE A 249 -17.86 0.92 -6.36
C ILE A 249 -18.06 0.46 -4.92
N ILE A 250 -17.95 -0.83 -4.66
CA ILE A 250 -17.91 -1.41 -3.32
C ILE A 250 -16.47 -1.73 -2.98
N VAL A 251 -15.89 -1.06 -1.97
CA VAL A 251 -14.47 -1.17 -1.63
C VAL A 251 -14.29 -1.98 -0.35
N SER A 252 -13.42 -3.00 -0.38
CA SER A 252 -13.17 -3.91 0.75
C SER A 252 -12.40 -3.23 1.89
N SER A 253 -12.76 -3.59 3.12
CA SER A 253 -12.25 -3.05 4.39
C SER A 253 -10.99 -3.76 4.92
N TYR A 254 -10.29 -4.58 4.15
CA TYR A 254 -9.23 -5.42 4.70
C TYR A 254 -7.88 -5.18 4.05
N GLY A 255 -7.56 -3.92 3.72
CA GLY A 255 -6.27 -3.56 3.13
C GLY A 255 -5.14 -3.50 4.15
N VAL A 256 -3.89 -3.64 3.71
CA VAL A 256 -2.70 -3.35 4.53
C VAL A 256 -2.12 -1.99 4.14
N ALA A 257 -2.04 -1.07 5.10
CA ALA A 257 -1.52 0.29 4.91
C ALA A 257 0.02 0.31 4.86
N SER A 258 0.61 -0.34 5.86
CA SER A 258 2.05 -0.51 6.06
C SER A 258 2.27 -1.68 7.01
N ASP A 259 3.52 -1.96 7.38
CA ASP A 259 3.83 -2.96 8.39
C ASP A 259 2.99 -2.74 9.67
N ASP A 260 2.37 -3.82 10.18
CA ASP A 260 1.50 -3.85 11.36
C ASP A 260 0.31 -2.86 11.34
N THR A 261 -0.15 -2.41 10.17
CA THR A 261 -1.24 -1.45 10.05
C THR A 261 -2.26 -1.88 9.00
N ALA A 262 -3.51 -2.08 9.43
CA ALA A 262 -4.64 -2.41 8.56
C ALA A 262 -5.40 -1.14 8.14
N LEU A 263 -6.05 -1.17 6.99
CA LEU A 263 -6.99 -0.16 6.51
C LEU A 263 -8.39 -0.71 6.66
N LEU A 264 -9.16 -0.20 7.63
CA LEU A 264 -10.51 -0.67 7.93
C LEU A 264 -11.54 0.46 7.77
N PHE A 265 -12.66 0.15 7.11
CA PHE A 265 -13.86 0.97 7.06
C PHE A 265 -14.74 0.72 8.28
N GLY A 266 -15.31 1.79 8.82
CA GLY A 266 -16.34 1.73 9.84
C GLY A 266 -16.30 2.93 10.75
N THR A 267 -16.35 2.68 12.04
CA THR A 267 -16.31 3.66 13.12
C THR A 267 -15.32 3.21 14.18
N THR A 268 -15.09 4.05 15.19
CA THR A 268 -14.20 3.71 16.32
C THR A 268 -14.68 2.51 17.16
N THR A 269 -15.96 2.13 17.03
CA THR A 269 -16.57 1.00 17.76
C THR A 269 -16.90 -0.20 16.88
N ASP A 270 -17.24 0.03 15.62
CA ASP A 270 -17.78 -1.00 14.73
C ASP A 270 -17.20 -0.84 13.32
N PHE A 271 -16.51 -1.88 12.84
CA PHE A 271 -16.00 -1.98 11.48
C PHE A 271 -16.93 -2.80 10.59
N VAL A 272 -16.90 -2.51 9.30
CA VAL A 272 -17.71 -3.15 8.27
C VAL A 272 -16.81 -3.87 7.26
N ASP A 273 -17.36 -4.75 6.44
CA ASP A 273 -16.58 -5.49 5.45
C ASP A 273 -16.22 -4.64 4.22
N ASP A 274 -17.05 -3.65 3.92
CA ASP A 274 -16.94 -2.84 2.74
C ASP A 274 -17.53 -1.44 2.94
N CYS A 275 -17.15 -0.52 2.07
CA CYS A 275 -17.78 0.79 1.95
C CYS A 275 -18.25 1.00 0.51
N THR A 276 -19.53 1.32 0.36
CA THR A 276 -20.10 1.67 -0.94
C THR A 276 -19.78 3.13 -1.28
N PHE A 277 -19.17 3.32 -2.45
CA PHE A 277 -18.97 4.60 -3.12
C PHE A 277 -20.03 4.75 -4.20
N THR A 278 -21.05 5.56 -3.93
CA THR A 278 -22.19 5.76 -4.83
C THR A 278 -21.84 6.74 -5.94
N TYR A 279 -22.09 6.36 -7.19
CA TYR A 279 -21.88 7.25 -8.33
C TYR A 279 -23.02 8.24 -8.52
N SER A 280 -22.66 9.47 -8.87
CA SER A 280 -23.58 10.54 -9.27
C SER A 280 -23.18 11.06 -10.65
N SER A 281 -24.04 10.81 -11.64
CA SER A 281 -23.88 11.34 -13.00
C SER A 281 -23.98 12.87 -13.07
N SER A 282 -24.64 13.50 -12.09
CA SER A 282 -24.81 14.97 -12.06
C SER A 282 -23.51 15.71 -11.73
N SER A 283 -22.67 15.11 -10.88
CA SER A 283 -21.37 15.65 -10.45
C SER A 283 -20.20 14.91 -11.08
N ASP A 284 -20.47 13.79 -11.76
CA ASP A 284 -19.48 12.85 -12.27
C ASP A 284 -18.47 12.49 -11.16
N SER A 285 -18.98 11.88 -10.09
CA SER A 285 -18.19 11.57 -8.89
C SER A 285 -18.78 10.39 -8.13
N TYR A 286 -17.92 9.71 -7.39
CA TYR A 286 -18.25 8.69 -6.43
C TYR A 286 -18.15 9.26 -5.01
N THR A 287 -19.14 9.04 -4.17
CA THR A 287 -19.13 9.50 -2.77
C THR A 287 -19.33 8.32 -1.84
N SER A 288 -18.48 8.20 -0.81
CA SER A 288 -18.58 7.13 0.18
C SER A 288 -19.87 7.22 0.97
N GLU A 289 -20.30 6.08 1.47
CA GLU A 289 -21.41 5.97 2.41
C GLU A 289 -21.24 6.91 3.62
N SER A 290 -22.36 7.47 4.07
CA SER A 290 -22.37 8.40 5.20
C SER A 290 -22.20 7.66 6.52
N GLY A 291 -21.34 8.17 7.40
CA GLY A 291 -21.10 7.58 8.72
C GLY A 291 -20.03 6.49 8.74
N ILE A 292 -19.48 6.11 7.58
CA ILE A 292 -18.37 5.18 7.46
C ILE A 292 -17.09 5.98 7.18
N GLU A 293 -16.03 5.72 7.96
CA GLU A 293 -14.70 6.28 7.76
C GLU A 293 -13.67 5.18 7.51
N LEU A 294 -12.68 5.46 6.67
CA LEU A 294 -11.49 4.62 6.51
C LEU A 294 -10.46 5.01 7.57
N THR A 295 -9.91 4.03 8.29
CA THR A 295 -8.96 4.23 9.39
C THR A 295 -7.74 3.33 9.26
N ASP A 296 -6.60 3.78 9.81
CA ASP A 296 -5.37 3.01 9.96
C ASP A 296 -5.38 2.26 11.31
N TYR A 297 -5.91 1.05 11.33
CA TYR A 297 -6.08 0.28 12.56
C TYR A 297 -4.85 -0.56 12.88
N PHE A 298 -4.34 -0.46 14.11
CA PHE A 298 -3.19 -1.23 14.58
C PHE A 298 -3.25 -1.55 16.07
N TYR A 299 -2.52 -2.61 16.45
CA TYR A 299 -2.26 -2.94 17.84
C TYR A 299 -1.05 -2.17 18.37
N TYR A 300 -1.18 -1.68 19.60
CA TYR A 300 -0.12 -1.01 20.35
C TYR A 300 0.18 -1.80 21.64
N PRO A 301 1.44 -2.22 21.86
CA PRO A 301 1.83 -3.01 23.03
C PRO A 301 1.88 -2.20 24.34
N GLY A 302 1.56 -0.90 24.28
CA GLY A 302 1.61 0.01 25.43
C GLY A 302 3.00 0.60 25.70
N ASP A 303 3.02 1.75 26.36
CA ASP A 303 4.21 2.41 26.88
C ASP A 303 3.88 3.26 28.12
N SER A 304 4.76 4.19 28.50
CA SER A 304 4.53 5.07 29.65
C SER A 304 3.44 6.14 29.44
N GLN A 305 2.97 6.34 28.20
CA GLN A 305 2.01 7.37 27.81
C GLN A 305 0.67 6.79 27.34
N ASN A 306 0.66 5.57 26.81
CA ASN A 306 -0.52 4.92 26.26
C ASN A 306 -0.62 3.48 26.78
N ASP A 307 -1.84 3.06 27.12
CA ASP A 307 -2.10 1.68 27.47
C ASP A 307 -1.86 0.72 26.29
N GLU A 308 -1.65 -0.55 26.61
CA GLU A 308 -1.80 -1.63 25.64
C GLU A 308 -3.23 -1.66 25.08
N GLY A 309 -3.36 -1.85 23.76
CA GLY A 309 -4.66 -1.95 23.12
C GLY A 309 -4.63 -1.65 21.62
N TYR A 310 -5.79 -1.32 21.08
CA TYR A 310 -5.97 -1.06 19.66
C TYR A 310 -6.18 0.43 19.41
N TYR A 311 -5.62 0.93 18.32
CA TYR A 311 -5.55 2.34 18.01
C TYR A 311 -5.70 2.60 16.52
N PHE A 312 -6.03 3.84 16.19
CA PHE A 312 -5.82 4.43 14.87
C PHE A 312 -5.21 5.82 15.03
N SER A 313 -4.58 6.34 13.98
CA SER A 313 -3.92 7.66 13.99
C SER A 313 -4.50 8.64 12.96
N GLY A 314 -5.22 8.16 11.96
CA GLY A 314 -5.92 8.94 10.95
C GLY A 314 -7.27 8.36 10.60
N SER A 315 -8.14 9.21 10.07
CA SER A 315 -9.38 8.77 9.45
C SER A 315 -9.76 9.62 8.24
N CYS A 316 -10.37 8.98 7.24
CA CYS A 316 -10.94 9.63 6.07
C CYS A 316 -12.46 9.38 6.03
N LYS A 317 -13.25 10.45 6.16
CA LYS A 317 -14.72 10.40 6.07
C LYS A 317 -15.25 11.31 4.97
N ASN A 318 -16.51 11.13 4.56
CA ASN A 318 -17.14 11.91 3.49
C ASN A 318 -16.27 11.95 2.22
N MET A 319 -15.76 10.79 1.85
CA MET A 319 -14.79 10.61 0.77
C MET A 319 -15.48 10.82 -0.57
N THR A 320 -14.86 11.57 -1.47
CA THR A 320 -15.38 11.81 -2.82
C THR A 320 -14.26 11.72 -3.84
N ILE A 321 -14.44 10.83 -4.82
CA ILE A 321 -13.53 10.62 -5.95
C ILE A 321 -14.21 11.17 -7.20
N THR A 322 -13.56 12.07 -7.93
CA THR A 322 -14.13 12.60 -9.17
C THR A 322 -13.99 11.59 -10.31
N GLY A 323 -15.05 11.32 -11.06
CA GLY A 323 -15.05 10.45 -12.25
C GLY A 323 -14.16 10.98 -13.37
N LYS A 324 -13.96 12.30 -13.47
CA LYS A 324 -12.98 12.89 -14.39
C LYS A 324 -11.56 12.56 -13.93
N SER A 325 -10.80 11.93 -14.82
CA SER A 325 -9.35 11.81 -14.68
C SER A 325 -8.73 13.20 -14.53
N THR A 326 -7.79 13.37 -13.62
CA THR A 326 -7.00 14.60 -13.56
C THR A 326 -5.99 14.58 -14.71
N THR A 327 -6.19 15.42 -15.72
CA THR A 327 -5.03 15.89 -16.50
C THR A 327 -4.15 16.62 -15.51
N ALA A 328 -2.85 16.29 -15.42
CA ALA A 328 -1.81 16.73 -14.45
C ALA A 328 -1.67 18.26 -14.18
N ILE A 329 -2.78 18.94 -14.00
CA ILE A 329 -2.93 20.34 -13.64
C ILE A 329 -3.27 20.28 -12.16
N SER A 330 -2.25 20.44 -11.32
CA SER A 330 -2.40 20.56 -9.89
C SER A 330 -3.44 21.65 -9.57
N ASN A 331 -4.28 21.39 -8.57
CA ASN A 331 -5.19 22.40 -8.06
C ASN A 331 -4.41 23.68 -7.77
N VAL A 332 -4.98 24.79 -8.20
CA VAL A 332 -4.50 26.13 -7.90
C VAL A 332 -4.66 26.35 -6.39
N GLU A 333 -3.56 26.37 -5.64
CA GLU A 333 -3.56 26.99 -4.33
C GLU A 333 -3.88 28.47 -4.49
N ASN A 334 -4.89 28.94 -3.76
CA ASN A 334 -5.26 30.34 -3.72
C ASN A 334 -4.27 31.08 -2.81
N SER A 335 -3.02 31.18 -3.25
CA SER A 335 -2.03 31.97 -2.54
C SER A 335 -2.24 33.44 -2.88
N ASN A 336 -2.50 34.28 -1.86
CA ASN A 336 -2.43 35.74 -1.92
C ASN A 336 -0.99 36.19 -2.22
N LYS A 337 -0.45 35.82 -3.39
CA LYS A 337 0.89 36.21 -3.84
C LYS A 337 0.76 37.43 -4.73
N ASP A 338 1.62 38.43 -4.47
CA ASP A 338 1.70 39.63 -5.28
C ASP A 338 2.12 39.27 -6.72
N VAL A 339 1.23 39.58 -7.67
CA VAL A 339 1.47 39.37 -9.10
C VAL A 339 2.37 40.51 -9.60
N VAL A 340 3.57 40.17 -10.07
CA VAL A 340 4.55 41.15 -10.60
C VAL A 340 4.47 41.30 -12.11
N ALA A 341 3.90 40.33 -12.82
CA ALA A 341 3.61 40.46 -14.25
C ALA A 341 2.43 39.58 -14.67
N THR A 342 1.69 40.03 -15.69
CA THR A 342 0.64 39.25 -16.36
C THR A 342 0.91 39.22 -17.86
N GLU A 343 0.89 38.03 -18.45
CA GLU A 343 1.09 37.78 -19.87
C GLU A 343 -0.10 37.01 -20.44
N TYR A 344 -0.43 37.22 -21.71
CA TYR A 344 -1.48 36.49 -22.40
C TYR A 344 -0.90 35.75 -23.60
N PHE A 345 -1.45 34.56 -23.88
CA PHE A 345 -1.08 33.72 -25.01
C PHE A 345 -2.34 33.21 -25.72
N ASP A 346 -2.28 33.10 -27.04
CA ASP A 346 -3.28 32.34 -27.80
C ASP A 346 -2.98 30.82 -27.71
N LEU A 347 -3.89 29.99 -28.22
CA LEU A 347 -3.74 28.53 -28.15
C LEU A 347 -2.56 27.97 -28.95
N SER A 348 -1.91 28.78 -29.81
CA SER A 348 -0.68 28.40 -30.51
C SER A 348 0.58 28.66 -29.68
N GLY A 349 0.44 29.21 -28.47
CA GLY A 349 1.57 29.61 -27.63
C GLY A 349 2.17 30.97 -28.03
N ARG A 350 1.56 31.69 -28.97
CA ARG A 350 2.00 33.04 -29.34
C ARG A 350 1.52 34.04 -28.29
N ARG A 351 2.44 34.89 -27.83
CA ARG A 351 2.13 35.98 -26.89
C ARG A 351 1.21 37.01 -27.55
N ILE A 352 0.14 37.37 -26.87
CA ILE A 352 -0.84 38.39 -27.27
C ILE A 352 -0.90 39.51 -26.22
N SER A 353 -1.34 40.70 -26.63
CA SER A 353 -1.31 41.88 -25.76
C SER A 353 -2.37 41.86 -24.66
N ASN A 354 -3.50 41.17 -24.89
CA ASN A 354 -4.62 41.02 -23.97
C ASN A 354 -5.37 39.72 -24.28
N ALA A 355 -6.26 39.27 -23.38
CA ALA A 355 -7.19 38.18 -23.67
C ALA A 355 -8.04 38.49 -24.92
N ALA A 356 -7.96 37.60 -25.91
CA ALA A 356 -8.72 37.67 -27.15
C ALA A 356 -10.16 37.16 -26.95
N GLN A 357 -11.05 37.47 -27.90
CA GLN A 357 -12.40 36.90 -27.95
C GLN A 357 -12.29 35.39 -28.20
N GLY A 358 -12.89 34.57 -27.33
CA GLY A 358 -12.64 33.12 -27.29
C GLY A 358 -11.66 32.70 -26.19
N VAL A 359 -10.89 31.62 -26.40
CA VAL A 359 -9.98 31.05 -25.38
C VAL A 359 -8.59 31.66 -25.47
N SER A 360 -8.07 32.15 -24.34
CA SER A 360 -6.69 32.60 -24.16
C SER A 360 -6.09 31.98 -22.90
N ILE A 361 -4.76 31.91 -22.81
CA ILE A 361 -4.02 31.53 -21.59
C ILE A 361 -3.47 32.80 -20.96
N MET A 362 -3.81 33.07 -19.69
CA MET A 362 -3.19 34.13 -18.91
C MET A 362 -2.15 33.53 -17.98
N VAL A 363 -0.94 34.07 -17.99
CA VAL A 363 0.15 33.67 -17.10
C VAL A 363 0.44 34.82 -16.14
N SER A 364 0.20 34.59 -14.85
CA SER A 364 0.64 35.47 -13.77
C SER A 364 2.01 35.03 -13.27
N LYS A 365 2.98 35.95 -13.26
CA LYS A 365 4.30 35.75 -12.65
C LYS A 365 4.32 36.40 -11.27
N TYR A 366 4.91 35.72 -10.30
CA TYR A 366 5.01 36.15 -8.91
C TYR A 366 6.42 36.63 -8.58
N ALA A 367 6.55 37.44 -7.52
CA ALA A 367 7.84 38.00 -7.09
C ALA A 367 8.88 36.93 -6.71
N ASP A 368 8.41 35.75 -6.28
CA ASP A 368 9.24 34.59 -5.92
C ASP A 368 9.78 33.80 -7.13
N GLY A 369 9.51 34.28 -8.36
CA GLY A 369 9.92 33.62 -9.60
C GLY A 369 8.99 32.51 -10.07
N THR A 370 7.94 32.16 -9.31
CA THR A 370 6.93 31.19 -9.74
C THR A 370 5.93 31.81 -10.71
N SER A 371 5.19 30.97 -11.45
CA SER A 371 4.14 31.43 -12.36
C SER A 371 2.91 30.53 -12.31
N LYS A 372 1.75 31.11 -12.59
CA LYS A 372 0.45 30.44 -12.66
C LYS A 372 -0.19 30.73 -14.01
N ALA A 373 -0.52 29.68 -14.76
CA ALA A 373 -1.29 29.78 -15.98
C ALA A 373 -2.78 29.49 -15.70
N ILE A 374 -3.67 30.34 -16.17
CA ILE A 374 -5.11 30.11 -16.14
C ILE A 374 -5.70 30.26 -17.54
N LYS A 375 -6.66 29.40 -17.86
CA LYS A 375 -7.48 29.55 -19.06
C LYS A 375 -8.49 30.67 -18.84
N ILE A 376 -8.56 31.62 -19.76
CA ILE A 376 -9.54 32.69 -19.78
C ILE A 376 -10.40 32.54 -21.03
N MET A 377 -11.72 32.71 -20.86
CA MET A 377 -12.67 32.79 -21.94
C MET A 377 -13.33 34.16 -21.91
N LYS A 378 -13.31 34.87 -23.04
CA LYS A 378 -13.83 36.24 -23.15
C LYS A 378 -14.89 36.36 -24.24
#